data_AF-A0A2S6FJE5-F1
#
_entry.id   AF-A0A2S6FJE5-F1
#
_cell.length_a   1.000
_cell.length_b   1.000
_cell.length_c   1.000
_cell.angle_alpha   90.00
_cell.angle_beta   90.00
_cell.angle_gamma   90.00
#
_symmetry.space_group_name_H-M   'P 1'
#
loop_
_entity.id
_entity.type
_entity.pdbx_description
1 polymer ?
#
loop_
_entity_poly.entity_id
_entity_poly.type
_entity_poly.pdbx_seq_one_letter_code
_entity_poly.pdbx_strand_id
1 'polypeptide(L)' 'MKYATKVLLILLALIVGCMLLSNAASRATCFYYGFQTDRETRYAAFVGCMVLVDGAWFPRNEVRVMQ' A
#
# COMPACT_ATOMS: atom_id res chain seq x y z
N MET A 1 13.49 34.47 2.34
CA MET A 1 12.21 33.76 2.12
C MET A 1 11.22 34.17 3.19
N LYS A 2 10.02 34.63 2.83
CA LYS A 2 8.96 34.97 3.79
C LYS A 2 8.60 33.74 4.62
N TYR A 3 8.20 33.93 5.88
CA TYR A 3 7.80 32.86 6.79
C TYR A 3 6.76 31.91 6.17
N ALA A 4 5.80 32.47 5.44
CA ALA A 4 4.78 31.71 4.70
C ALA A 4 5.39 30.69 3.72
N THR A 5 6.46 31.06 2.99
CA THR A 5 7.12 30.15 2.04
C THR A 5 7.79 28.99 2.75
N LYS A 6 8.42 29.22 3.91
CA LYS A 6 9.06 28.15 4.70
C LYS A 6 8.02 27.17 5.25
N VAL A 7 6.91 27.69 5.78
CA VAL A 7 5.80 26.86 6.29
C VAL A 7 5.23 26.01 5.16
N LEU A 8 5.02 26.59 3.98
CA LEU A 8 4.48 25.87 2.82
C LEU A 8 5.41 24.74 2.35
N LEU A 9 6.72 24.96 2.34
CA LEU A 9 7.70 23.93 1.99
C LEU A 9 7.75 22.80 3.03
N ILE A 10 7.67 23.12 4.32
CA ILE A 10 7.65 22.11 5.39
C ILE A 10 6.38 21.25 5.27
N LEU A 11 5.21 21.87 5.07
CA LEU A 11 3.96 21.15 4.90
C LEU A 11 3.99 20.26 3.66
N LEU A 12 4.51 20.77 2.53
CA LEU A 12 4.67 19.98 1.32
C LEU A 12 5.57 18.76 1.54
N ALA A 13 6.72 18.95 2.20
CA ALA A 13 7.64 17.87 2.53
C ALA A 13 6.99 16.82 3.43
N LEU A 14 6.19 17.26 4.42
CA LEU A 14 5.43 16.37 5.30
C LEU A 14 4.40 15.55 4.54
N ILE A 15 3.60 16.17 3.67
CA ILE A 15 2.57 15.49 2.87
C ILE A 15 3.23 14.45 1.97
N VAL A 16 4.27 14.83 1.23
CA VAL A 16 5.00 13.91 0.34
C VAL A 16 5.63 12.77 1.15
N GLY A 17 6.24 13.09 2.29
CA GLY A 17 6.81 12.09 3.19
C GLY A 17 5.77 11.07 3.67
N CYS A 18 4.61 11.54 4.12
CA CYS A 18 3.50 10.67 4.52
C CYS A 18 3.01 9.80 3.37
N MET A 19 2.82 10.35 2.17
CA MET A 19 2.38 9.58 1.01
C MET A 19 3.37 8.45 0.65
N LEU A 20 4.67 8.73 0.68
CA LEU A 20 5.71 7.74 0.42
C LEU A 20 5.71 6.64 1.49
N LEU A 21 5.64 7.01 2.76
CA LEU A 21 5.58 6.06 3.88
C LEU A 21 4.33 5.17 3.79
N SER A 22 3.16 5.75 3.50
CA SER A 22 1.92 4.99 3.32
C SER A 22 2.04 3.98 2.18
N ASN A 23 2.57 4.39 1.03
CA ASN A 23 2.76 3.47 -0.10
C ASN A 23 3.75 2.34 0.23
N ALA A 24 4.86 2.63 0.91
CA ALA A 24 5.80 1.61 1.37
C ALA A 24 5.13 0.64 2.35
N ALA A 25 4.38 1.16 3.33
CA ALA A 25 3.67 0.34 4.31
C ALA A 25 2.61 -0.56 3.64
N SER A 26 1.85 -0.05 2.68
CA SER A 26 0.85 -0.84 1.94
C SER A 26 1.48 -1.99 1.14
N ARG A 27 2.65 -1.77 0.55
CA ARG A 27 3.41 -2.82 -0.15
C ARG A 27 4.00 -3.85 0.82
N ALA A 28 4.62 -3.38 1.90
CA ALA A 28 5.23 -4.24 2.91
C ALA A 28 4.19 -5.14 3.60
N THR A 29 3.03 -4.59 3.95
CA THR A 29 1.93 -5.36 4.54
C THR A 29 1.35 -6.40 3.58
N CYS A 30 1.32 -6.11 2.27
CA CYS A 30 0.90 -7.08 1.27
C CYS A 30 1.89 -8.25 1.15
N PHE A 31 3.18 -7.94 1.04
CA PHE A 31 4.23 -8.95 1.00
C PHE A 31 4.23 -9.82 2.26
N TYR A 32 4.10 -9.19 3.43
CA TYR A 32 4.05 -9.89 4.72
C TYR A 32 2.83 -10.79 4.86
N TYR A 33 1.69 -10.42 4.26
CA TYR A 33 0.51 -11.27 4.20
C TYR A 33 0.78 -12.54 3.38
N GLY A 34 1.42 -12.41 2.21
CA GLY A 34 1.81 -13.57 1.39
C GLY A 34 2.77 -14.50 2.13
N PHE A 35 3.78 -13.93 2.78
CA PHE A 35 4.74 -14.68 3.59
C PHE A 35 4.09 -15.47 4.74
N GLN A 36 3.09 -14.90 5.43
CA GLN A 36 2.42 -15.57 6.54
C GLN A 36 1.41 -16.64 6.12
N THR A 37 0.83 -16.51 4.93
CA THR A 37 -0.28 -17.38 4.49
C THR A 37 0.14 -18.38 3.43
N ASP A 38 1.43 -18.40 3.06
CA ASP A 38 1.98 -19.16 1.94
C ASP A 38 1.19 -18.91 0.63
N ARG A 39 0.68 -17.68 0.45
CA ARG A 39 -0.07 -17.27 -0.73
C ARG A 39 0.78 -16.40 -1.63
N GLU A 40 0.62 -16.57 -2.94
CA GLU A 40 1.18 -15.63 -3.89
C GLU A 40 0.42 -14.30 -3.80
N THR A 41 1.17 -13.21 -3.59
CA THR A 41 0.60 -11.88 -3.44
C THR A 41 1.30 -10.89 -4.35
N ARG A 42 0.55 -9.88 -4.80
CA ARG A 42 1.12 -8.74 -5.53
C ARG A 42 0.39 -7.46 -5.16
N TYR A 43 1.14 -6.36 -5.15
CA TYR A 43 0.56 -5.04 -4.93
C TYR A 43 0.24 -4.37 -6.26
N ALA A 44 -0.99 -3.94 -6.45
CA ALA A 44 -1.37 -3.07 -7.56
C ALA A 44 -1.76 -1.68 -7.05
N ALA A 45 -1.32 -0.66 -7.77
CA ALA A 45 -1.72 0.72 -7.48
C ALA A 45 -3.25 0.85 -7.52
N PHE A 46 -3.81 1.60 -6.57
CA PHE A 46 -5.25 1.87 -6.40
C PHE A 46 -6.14 0.67 -6.00
N VAL A 47 -5.75 -0.57 -6.29
CA VAL A 47 -6.47 -1.78 -5.86
C VAL A 47 -5.98 -2.26 -4.49
N GLY A 48 -4.67 -2.13 -4.24
CA GLY A 48 -4.04 -2.58 -3.01
C GLY A 48 -3.46 -4.00 -3.15
N CYS A 49 -3.59 -4.79 -2.08
CA CYS A 49 -3.03 -6.13 -2.04
C CYS A 49 -3.93 -7.16 -2.74
N MET A 50 -3.39 -7.81 -3.77
CA MET A 50 -4.02 -8.91 -4.46
C MET A 50 -3.36 -10.24 -4.09
N VAL A 51 -4.15 -11.30 -4.16
CA VAL A 51 -3.79 -12.67 -3.82
C VAL A 51 -4.18 -13.57 -4.98
N LEU A 52 -3.31 -14.51 -5.35
CA LEU A 52 -3.63 -15.50 -6.36
C LEU A 52 -4.54 -16.59 -5.75
N VAL A 53 -5.69 -16.83 -6.36
CA VAL A 53 -6.63 -17.90 -6.02
C VAL A 53 -7.12 -18.52 -7.33
N ASP A 54 -7.01 -19.85 -7.47
CA ASP A 54 -7.47 -20.61 -8.66
C ASP A 54 -7.00 -20.03 -10.01
N GLY A 55 -5.77 -19.49 -10.06
CA GLY A 55 -5.18 -18.91 -11.26
C GLY A 55 -5.60 -17.48 -11.60
N ALA A 56 -6.44 -16.85 -10.76
CA ALA A 56 -6.87 -15.47 -10.91
C ALA A 56 -6.48 -14.60 -9.69
N TRP A 57 -6.34 -13.30 -9.92
CA TRP A 57 -5.93 -12.35 -8.88
C TRP A 57 -7.13 -11.68 -8.25
N PHE A 58 -7.31 -11.91 -6.95
CA PHE A 58 -8.40 -11.33 -6.18
C PHE A 58 -7.90 -10.35 -5.12
N PRO A 59 -8.62 -9.25 -4.85
CA PRO A 59 -8.32 -8.37 -3.73
C PRO A 59 -8.35 -9.16 -2.41
N ARG A 60 -7.36 -8.95 -1.53
CA ARG A 60 -7.26 -9.62 -0.22
C ARG A 60 -8.57 -9.59 0.58
N ASN A 61 -9.36 -8.52 0.45
CA ASN A 61 -10.63 -8.38 1.15
C ASN A 61 -11.72 -9.35 0.65
N GLU A 62 -11.66 -9.75 -0.62
CA GLU A 62 -12.64 -10.65 -1.25
C GLU A 62 -12.29 -12.12 -1.03
N VAL A 63 -11.02 -12.44 -0.74
CA VAL A 63 -10.56 -13.82 -0.52
C VAL A 63 -11.22 -14.50 0.68
N ARG A 64 -11.68 -13.75 1.69
CA ARG A 64 -12.37 -14.32 2.87
C ARG A 64 -13.73 -14.93 2.53
N VAL A 65 -14.30 -14.53 1.40
CA VAL A 65 -15.63 -14.97 0.93
C VAL A 65 -15.52 -16.16 -0.03
N MET A 66 -14.29 -16.48 -0.46
CA MET A 66 -13.97 -17.56 -1.42
C MET A 66 -13.53 -18.87 -0.74
N GLN A 67 -13.36 -18.85 0.60
CA GLN A 67 -12.93 -19.99 1.41
C GLN A 67 -14.11 -20.71 2.06
#